data_AF-A0A435YCN8-F1
#
_entry.id   AF-A0A435YCN8-F1
#
_cell.length_a   1.000
_cell.length_b   1.000
_cell.length_c   1.000
_cell.angle_alpha   90.00
_cell.angle_beta   90.00
_cell.angle_gamma   90.00
#
_symmetry.space_group_name_H-M   'P 1'
#
loop_
_entity.id
_entity.type
_entity.pdbx_description
1 polymer ?
#
loop_
_entity_poly.entity_id
_entity_poly.type
_entity_poly.pdbx_seq_one_letter_code
_entity_poly.pdbx_strand_id
1 'polypeptide(L)'
;MVLDVKPEQITKDHFDLVAIGSGFGSAFFLHEFARRRKARILVLEWGRHNTHEWQLEQNVNTDIEDETTYKTNSDKPWNYTIGLGGG
;
A
#
# COMPACT_ATOMS: atom_id res chain seq x y z
N MET A 1 -11.47 6.72 -0.93
CA MET A 1 -12.32 5.72 -0.26
C MET A 1 -11.46 4.50 -0.02
N VAL A 2 -11.04 4.28 1.23
CA VAL A 2 -10.49 2.99 1.64
C VAL A 2 -11.66 2.18 2.12
N LEU A 3 -11.83 1.01 1.52
CA LEU A 3 -12.93 0.13 1.87
C LEU A 3 -12.56 -0.56 3.18
N ASP A 4 -13.46 -0.54 4.18
CA ASP A 4 -13.35 -1.30 5.43
C ASP A 4 -13.52 -2.82 5.16
N VAL A 5 -12.71 -3.35 4.25
CA VAL A 5 -12.69 -4.76 3.89
C VAL A 5 -11.79 -5.46 4.89
N LYS A 6 -12.41 -6.30 5.73
CA LYS A 6 -11.66 -7.16 6.64
C LYS A 6 -11.15 -8.39 5.91
N PRO A 7 -9.94 -8.90 6.20
CA PRO A 7 -9.39 -10.07 5.51
C PRO A 7 -10.33 -11.28 5.51
N GLU A 8 -11.05 -11.51 6.62
CA GLU A 8 -11.94 -12.66 6.76
C GLU A 8 -13.06 -12.67 5.71
N GLN A 9 -13.46 -11.50 5.22
CA GLN A 9 -14.51 -11.33 4.20
C GLN A 9 -14.07 -11.78 2.80
N ILE A 10 -12.76 -11.84 2.54
CA ILE A 10 -12.21 -12.09 1.20
C ILE A 10 -11.28 -13.32 1.14
N THR A 11 -11.05 -14.01 2.26
CA THR A 11 -10.13 -15.17 2.36
C THR A 11 -10.44 -16.33 1.41
N LYS A 12 -11.70 -16.48 0.96
CA LYS A 12 -12.14 -17.54 0.04
C LYS A 12 -12.42 -17.05 -1.37
N ASP A 13 -12.19 -15.76 -1.62
CA ASP A 13 -12.49 -15.15 -2.90
C ASP A 13 -11.34 -15.35 -3.89
N HIS A 14 -11.70 -15.44 -5.16
CA HIS A 14 -10.74 -15.45 -6.26
C HIS A 14 -10.63 -14.05 -6.88
N PHE A 15 -9.39 -13.66 -7.18
CA PHE A 15 -9.04 -12.41 -7.83
C PHE A 15 -8.26 -12.71 -9.11
N ASP A 16 -8.52 -11.94 -10.17
CA ASP A 16 -7.77 -12.02 -11.43
C ASP A 16 -6.34 -11.50 -11.28
N LEU A 17 -6.14 -10.56 -10.35
CA LEU A 17 -4.86 -9.93 -10.05
C LEU A 17 -4.80 -9.59 -8.55
N VAL A 18 -3.66 -9.88 -7.94
CA VAL A 18 -3.30 -9.40 -6.60
C VAL A 18 -2.06 -8.52 -6.73
N ALA A 19 -2.21 -7.23 -6.43
CA ALA A 19 -1.10 -6.29 -6.35
C ALA A 19 -0.69 -6.13 -4.88
N ILE A 20 0.59 -6.34 -4.58
CA ILE A 20 1.15 -6.16 -3.24
C ILE A 20 1.85 -4.80 -3.22
N GLY A 21 1.46 -3.94 -2.30
CA GLY A 21 1.84 -2.54 -2.23
C GLY A 21 1.00 -1.67 -3.14
N SER A 22 0.63 -0.49 -2.64
CA SER A 22 -0.13 0.54 -3.34
C SER A 22 0.74 1.72 -3.82
N GLY A 23 2.06 1.56 -3.76
CA GLY A 23 3.04 2.54 -4.23
C GLY A 23 2.99 2.82 -5.73
N PHE A 24 3.80 3.78 -6.17
CA PHE A 24 3.84 4.25 -7.56
C PHE A 24 3.93 3.12 -8.60
N GLY A 25 4.86 2.18 -8.43
CA GLY A 25 5.05 1.08 -9.38
C GLY A 25 3.78 0.25 -9.57
N SER A 26 3.19 -0.21 -8.47
CA SER A 26 1.95 -0.99 -8.50
C SER A 26 0.80 -0.20 -9.12
N ALA A 27 0.59 1.05 -8.68
CA ALA A 27 -0.49 1.90 -9.19
C ALA A 27 -0.33 2.20 -10.69
N PHE A 28 0.90 2.43 -11.16
CA PHE A 28 1.22 2.69 -12.57
C PHE A 28 0.82 1.52 -13.47
N PHE A 29 1.25 0.30 -13.13
CA PHE A 29 0.89 -0.89 -13.93
C PHE A 29 -0.59 -1.23 -13.79
N LEU A 30 -1.15 -1.04 -12.60
CA LEU A 30 -2.57 -1.31 -12.35
C LEU A 30 -3.47 -0.39 -13.18
N HIS A 31 -3.09 0.87 -13.36
CA HIS A 31 -3.81 1.83 -14.19
C HIS A 31 -3.99 1.30 -15.62
N GLU A 32 -2.90 0.88 -16.26
CA GLU A 32 -2.98 0.38 -17.64
C GLU A 32 -3.66 -0.99 -17.73
N PHE A 33 -3.44 -1.87 -16.75
CA PHE A 33 -4.12 -3.17 -16.68
C PHE A 33 -5.65 -3.01 -16.61
N ALA A 34 -6.13 -2.15 -15.70
CA ALA A 34 -7.56 -1.91 -15.50
C ALA A 34 -8.24 -1.28 -16.73
N ARG A 35 -7.50 -0.51 -17.54
CA ARG A 35 -7.99 0.04 -18.81
C ARG A 35 -8.18 -1.02 -19.88
N ARG A 36 -7.37 -2.08 -19.88
CA ARG A 36 -7.38 -3.13 -20.91
C ARG A 36 -8.28 -4.30 -20.56
N ARG A 37 -8.48 -4.58 -19.27
CA ARG A 37 -9.22 -5.76 -18.81
C ARG A 37 -10.13 -5.40 -17.65
N LYS A 38 -11.41 -5.75 -17.79
CA LYS A 38 -12.33 -5.84 -16.66
C LYS A 38 -11.94 -7.06 -15.82
N ALA A 39 -11.45 -6.82 -14.61
CA ALA A 39 -10.89 -7.83 -13.73
C ALA A 39 -11.25 -7.50 -12.27
N ARG A 40 -11.36 -8.53 -11.44
CA ARG A 40 -11.48 -8.38 -9.99
C ARG A 40 -10.08 -8.30 -9.40
N ILE A 41 -9.70 -7.11 -8.92
CA ILE A 41 -8.34 -6.81 -8.48
C ILE A 41 -8.35 -6.62 -6.96
N LEU A 42 -7.42 -7.30 -6.28
CA LEU A 42 -7.08 -7.05 -4.89
C LEU A 42 -5.80 -6.24 -4.80
N VAL A 43 -5.80 -5.13 -4.07
CA VAL A 43 -4.59 -4.38 -3.71
C VAL A 43 -4.38 -4.57 -2.22
N LEU A 44 -3.22 -5.11 -1.85
CA LEU A 44 -2.83 -5.31 -0.46
C LEU A 44 -1.82 -4.23 -0.08
N GLU A 45 -2.14 -3.44 0.94
CA GLU A 45 -1.24 -2.45 1.51
C GLU A 45 -1.00 -2.79 2.98
N TRP A 46 0.25 -2.68 3.42
CA TRP A 46 0.62 -2.96 4.81
C TRP A 46 0.29 -1.76 5.70
N GLY A 47 0.58 -0.55 5.22
CA GLY A 47 0.28 0.66 5.97
C GLY A 47 -1.21 1.05 5.93
N ARG A 48 -1.63 1.89 6.87
CA ARG A 48 -3.00 2.41 6.88
C ARG A 48 -3.19 3.52 5.84
N HIS A 49 -4.45 3.89 5.63
CA HIS A 49 -4.76 5.14 4.98
C HIS A 49 -4.64 6.30 5.95
N ASN A 50 -3.63 7.14 5.73
CA ASN A 50 -3.49 8.42 6.40
C ASN A 50 -4.14 9.50 5.54
N THR A 51 -5.06 10.28 6.11
CA THR A 51 -5.64 11.42 5.40
C THR A 51 -4.58 12.49 5.21
N HIS A 52 -4.72 13.30 4.16
CA HIS A 52 -3.78 14.40 3.92
C HIS A 52 -3.74 15.38 5.10
N GLU A 53 -4.89 15.66 5.72
CA GLU A 53 -5.00 16.46 6.94
C GLU A 53 -4.16 15.87 8.09
N TRP A 54 -4.30 14.57 8.37
CA TRP A 54 -3.48 13.90 9.39
C TRP A 54 -1.99 13.98 9.08
N GLN A 55 -1.60 13.80 7.80
CA GLN A 55 -0.20 13.88 7.39
C GLN A 55 0.39 15.28 7.63
N LEU A 56 -0.39 16.33 7.35
CA LEU A 56 0.01 17.71 7.61
C LEU A 56 0.11 18.00 9.11
N GLU A 57 -0.83 17.50 9.92
CA GLU A 57 -0.83 17.68 11.38
C GLU A 57 0.36 16.97 12.06
N GLN A 58 0.67 15.75 11.64
CA GLN A 58 1.78 14.96 12.20
C GLN A 58 3.13 15.25 11.54
N ASN A 59 3.12 15.98 10.42
CA ASN A 59 4.30 16.24 9.59
C ASN A 59 5.04 14.96 9.16
N VAL A 60 4.28 13.88 8.90
CA VAL A 60 4.77 12.57 8.43
C VAL A 60 3.76 11.94 7.48
N ASN A 61 4.22 11.08 6.57
CA ASN A 61 3.33 10.40 5.61
C ASN A 61 2.62 9.18 6.21
N THR A 62 3.22 8.56 7.21
CA THR A 62 2.76 7.33 7.85
C THR A 62 3.06 7.32 9.35
N ASP A 63 2.29 6.53 10.09
CA ASP A 63 2.46 6.23 11.51
C ASP A 63 3.39 5.02 11.76
N ILE A 64 4.01 4.48 10.71
CA ILE A 64 4.96 3.37 10.77
C ILE A 64 6.37 3.89 10.56
N GLU A 65 7.24 3.69 11.55
CA GLU A 65 8.67 3.95 11.43
C GLU A 65 9.34 2.86 10.56
N ASP A 66 9.86 3.24 9.41
CA ASP A 66 10.43 2.33 8.41
C ASP A 66 11.62 1.52 8.96
N GLU A 67 12.49 2.14 9.75
CA GLU A 67 13.62 1.50 10.44
C GLU A 67 13.21 0.29 11.30
N THR A 68 11.96 0.24 11.77
CA THR A 68 11.43 -0.88 12.56
C THR A 68 10.98 -2.08 11.72
N THR A 69 10.95 -1.92 10.40
CA THR A 69 10.29 -2.88 9.48
C THR A 69 11.25 -3.75 8.68
N TYR A 70 12.57 -3.54 8.82
CA TYR A 70 13.58 -4.36 8.17
C TYR A 70 14.74 -4.69 9.11
N LYS A 71 15.54 -5.67 8.70
CA LYS A 71 16.86 -5.95 9.30
C LYS A 71 17.92 -5.68 8.23
N THR A 72 18.97 -4.97 8.61
CA THR A 72 20.10 -4.64 7.73
C THR A 72 21.42 -5.04 8.39
N ASN A 73 22.41 -5.40 7.58
CA ASN A 73 23.81 -5.55 7.97
C ASN A 73 24.70 -4.40 7.43
N SER A 74 24.07 -3.35 6.90
CA SER A 74 24.69 -2.14 6.37
C SER A 74 24.32 -0.94 7.23
N ASP A 75 25.28 -0.03 7.42
CA ASP A 75 25.07 1.24 8.14
C ASP A 75 24.23 2.26 7.37
N LYS A 76 23.99 2.00 6.07
CA LYS A 76 23.14 2.86 5.25
C LYS A 76 21.66 2.63 5.61
N PRO A 77 20.93 3.67 6.06
CA PRO A 77 19.50 3.55 6.28
C PRO A 77 18.76 3.38 4.95
N TRP A 78 17.75 2.52 4.95
CA TRP A 78 16.72 2.51 3.93
C TRP A 78 15.66 3.51 4.35
N ASN A 79 15.29 4.40 3.42
CA ASN A 79 14.22 5.36 3.61
C ASN A 79 13.08 5.00 2.66
N TYR A 80 11.93 4.65 3.23
CA TYR A 80 10.71 4.35 2.47
C TYR A 80 9.46 4.56 3.33
N THR A 81 8.31 4.73 2.68
CA THR A 81 7.03 4.94 3.35
C THR A 81 6.16 3.69 3.21
N ILE A 82 5.79 3.08 4.34
CA ILE A 82 4.75 2.05 4.40
C ILE A 82 3.40 2.73 4.66
N GLY A 83 2.55 2.84 3.64
CA GLY A 83 1.30 3.59 3.70
C GLY A 83 0.52 3.52 2.39
N LEU A 84 -0.79 3.76 2.44
CA LEU A 84 -1.59 3.81 1.21
C LEU A 84 -1.07 4.88 0.24
N GLY A 85 -0.78 4.47 -1.00
CA GLY A 85 -0.15 5.30 -2.03
C GLY A 85 1.38 5.20 -2.05
N GLY A 86 1.97 4.60 -1.02
CA GLY A 86 3.42 4.49 -0.82
C GLY A 86 4.13 5.83 -0.69
N GLY A 87 5.46 5.77 -0.77
CA GLY A 87 6.41 6.89 -0.77
C GLY A 87 7.84 6.38 -0.80
#